data_AF-A0A076HTJ0-F1
#
_entry.id   AF-A0A076HTJ0-F1
#
_cell.length_a   1.000
_cell.length_b   1.000
_cell.length_c   1.000
_cell.angle_alpha   90.00
_cell.angle_beta   90.00
_cell.angle_gamma   90.00
#
_symmetry.space_group_name_H-M   'P 1'
#
loop_
_entity.id
_entity.type
_entity.pdbx_description
1 polymer ?
#
loop_
_entity_poly.entity_id
_entity_poly.type
_entity_poly.pdbx_seq_one_letter_code
_entity_poly.pdbx_strand_id
1 'polypeptide(L)' 'MADTHNQPGSDEWDNLLHHLRQVRQQVQEQGPLPEQAQAEATDAFRRGLALLETQVQDIRGHLKGSSGKW' A
#
# COMPACT_ATOMS: atom_id res chain seq x y z
N MET A 1 1.30 -28.72 6.33
CA MET A 1 0.11 -28.09 5.75
C MET A 1 0.23 -26.61 6.09
N ALA A 2 0.61 -25.81 5.09
CA ALA A 2 0.99 -24.40 5.24
C ALA A 2 -0.23 -23.54 4.87
N ASP A 3 -1.10 -23.32 5.84
CA ASP A 3 -2.33 -22.56 5.67
C ASP A 3 -2.13 -21.14 6.23
N THR A 4 -1.40 -20.30 5.49
CA THR A 4 -1.37 -18.84 5.71
C THR A 4 -1.04 -18.13 4.39
N HIS A 5 -1.83 -18.39 3.36
CA HIS A 5 -1.69 -17.70 2.08
C HIS A 5 -3.07 -17.28 1.55
N ASN A 6 -3.74 -16.37 2.25
CA ASN A 6 -4.82 -15.57 1.68
C ASN A 6 -5.20 -14.41 2.61
N GLN A 7 -4.34 -13.40 2.71
CA GLN A 7 -4.79 -12.08 3.17
C GLN A 7 -5.04 -11.22 1.92
N PRO A 8 -6.29 -11.01 1.50
CA PRO A 8 -6.60 -10.24 0.29
C PRO A 8 -6.03 -8.82 0.28
N GLY A 9 -5.69 -8.25 1.45
CA GLY A 9 -5.00 -6.96 1.55
C GLY A 9 -3.49 -7.00 1.25
N SER A 10 -2.84 -8.17 1.31
CA SER A 10 -1.40 -8.30 1.04
C SER A 10 -1.10 -8.26 -0.44
N ASP A 11 -1.88 -8.99 -1.25
CA ASP A 11 -1.70 -9.01 -2.71
C ASP A 11 -1.97 -7.64 -3.35
N GLU A 12 -3.00 -6.92 -2.88
CA GLU A 12 -3.29 -5.57 -3.38
C GLU A 12 -2.16 -4.59 -3.04
N TRP A 13 -1.59 -4.70 -1.84
CA TRP A 13 -0.46 -3.89 -1.40
C TRP A 13 0.82 -4.19 -2.20
N ASP A 14 1.15 -5.46 -2.39
CA ASP A 14 2.32 -5.87 -3.17
C ASP A 14 2.19 -5.45 -4.63
N ASN A 15 1.00 -5.58 -5.23
CA ASN A 15 0.73 -5.12 -6.59
C ASN A 15 0.87 -3.59 -6.72
N LEU A 16 0.37 -2.82 -5.74
CA LEU A 16 0.52 -1.36 -5.71
C LEU A 16 1.98 -0.94 -5.60
N LEU A 17 2.76 -1.59 -4.72
CA LEU A 17 4.19 -1.32 -4.58
C LEU A 17 4.98 -1.70 -5.82
N HIS A 18 4.63 -2.82 -6.47
CA HIS A 18 5.25 -3.24 -7.72
C HIS A 18 5.01 -2.18 -8.81
N HIS A 19 3.77 -1.72 -8.97
CA HIS A 19 3.42 -0.68 -9.91
C HIS A 19 4.22 0.61 -9.65
N LEU A 20 4.28 1.11 -8.41
CA LEU A 20 5.05 2.31 -8.07
C LEU A 20 6.55 2.16 -8.34
N ARG A 21 7.13 0.96 -8.14
CA ARG A 21 8.54 0.70 -8.49
C ARG A 21 8.78 0.79 -9.99
N GLN A 22 7.88 0.24 -10.81
CA GLN A 22 8.00 0.32 -12.27
C GLN A 22 7.91 1.76 -12.76
N VAL A 23 6.96 2.53 -12.22
CA VAL A 23 6.81 3.96 -12.52
C VAL A 23 8.08 4.74 -12.17
N ARG A 24 8.68 4.47 -11.00
CA ARG A 24 9.97 5.07 -10.61
C ARG A 24 11.09 4.70 -11.58
N GLN A 25 11.20 3.43 -11.96
CA GLN A 25 12.21 2.97 -12.93
C GLN A 25 12.06 3.68 -14.26
N GLN A 26 10.82 3.76 -14.78
CA GLN A 26 10.52 4.47 -16.01
C GLN A 26 10.95 5.94 -15.94
N VAL A 27 10.68 6.62 -14.82
CA VAL A 27 11.11 8.02 -14.65
C VAL A 27 12.63 8.17 -14.64
N GLN A 28 13.33 7.21 -14.02
CA GLN A 28 14.80 7.23 -13.97
C GLN A 28 15.44 6.96 -15.34
N GLU A 29 14.86 6.07 -16.13
CA GLU A 29 15.42 5.67 -17.43
C GLU A 29 14.98 6.58 -18.59
N GLN A 30 13.73 7.01 -18.60
CA GLN A 30 13.09 7.69 -19.74
C GLN A 30 12.78 9.16 -19.47
N GLY A 31 12.98 9.63 -18.24
CA GLY A 31 12.65 10.99 -17.83
C GLY A 31 11.20 11.14 -17.35
N PRO A 32 10.73 12.37 -17.12
CA PRO A 32 9.44 12.62 -16.46
C PRO A 32 8.26 11.97 -17.19
N LEU A 33 7.33 11.40 -16.42
CA LEU A 33 6.10 10.82 -16.94
C LEU A 33 5.24 11.89 -17.61
N PRO A 34 4.45 11.53 -18.64
CA PRO A 34 3.41 12.39 -19.17
C PRO A 34 2.38 12.69 -18.06
N GLU A 35 1.77 13.90 -18.09
CA GLU A 35 0.86 14.39 -17.05
C GLU A 35 -0.23 13.39 -16.66
N GLN A 36 -0.80 12.69 -17.65
CA GLN A 36 -1.85 11.69 -17.42
C GLN A 36 -1.35 10.50 -16.58
N ALA A 37 -0.17 9.96 -16.90
CA ALA A 37 0.43 8.87 -16.12
C ALA A 37 0.90 9.36 -14.74
N GLN A 38 1.28 10.63 -14.64
CA GLN A 38 1.65 11.25 -13.37
C GLN A 38 0.45 11.37 -12.43
N ALA A 39 -0.73 11.74 -12.95
CA ALA A 39 -1.97 11.78 -12.21
C ALA A 39 -2.38 10.38 -11.72
N GLU A 40 -2.28 9.36 -12.58
CA GLU A 40 -2.59 7.97 -12.22
C GLU A 40 -1.65 7.43 -11.14
N ALA A 41 -0.33 7.65 -11.29
CA ALA A 41 0.65 7.25 -10.30
C ALA A 41 0.44 7.97 -8.95
N THR A 42 0.04 9.24 -8.99
CA THR A 42 -0.30 10.01 -7.79
C THR A 42 -1.55 9.47 -7.10
N ASP A 43 -2.58 9.11 -7.87
CA ASP A 43 -3.79 8.51 -7.31
C ASP A 43 -3.51 7.13 -6.69
N ALA A 44 -2.74 6.28 -7.37
CA ALA A 44 -2.30 5.00 -6.83
C ALA A 44 -1.50 5.19 -5.52
N PHE A 45 -0.59 6.16 -5.46
CA PHE A 45 0.15 6.48 -4.25
C PHE A 45 -0.76 6.91 -3.10
N ARG A 46 -1.76 7.76 -3.37
CA ARG A 46 -2.74 8.21 -2.37
C ARG A 46 -3.59 7.06 -1.83
N ARG A 47 -4.05 6.16 -2.70
CA ARG A 47 -4.77 4.95 -2.28
C ARG A 47 -3.92 4.07 -1.37
N GLY A 48 -2.64 3.91 -1.72
CA GLY A 48 -1.69 3.18 -0.87
C GLY A 48 -1.53 3.82 0.52
N LEU A 49 -1.40 5.15 0.60
CA LEU A 49 -1.34 5.85 1.88
C LEU A 49 -2.61 5.64 2.72
N ALA A 50 -3.79 5.69 2.10
CA ALA A 50 -5.05 5.46 2.80
C ALA A 50 -5.18 4.03 3.36
N LEU A 51 -4.72 3.02 2.60
CA LEU A 51 -4.66 1.64 3.07
C LEU A 51 -3.73 1.49 4.26
N LEU A 52 -2.55 2.11 4.19
CA LEU A 52 -1.57 2.07 5.27
C LEU A 52 -2.06 2.80 6.52
N GLU A 53 -2.72 3.96 6.35
CA GLU A 53 -3.33 4.69 7.45
C GLU A 53 -4.42 3.86 8.15
N THR A 54 -5.26 3.19 7.37
CA THR A 54 -6.31 2.28 7.89
C THR A 54 -5.68 1.15 8.70
N GLN A 55 -4.64 0.48 8.18
CA GLN A 55 -3.94 -0.58 8.91
C GLN A 55 -3.27 -0.07 10.19
N VAL A 56 -2.68 1.12 10.16
CA VAL A 56 -2.08 1.75 11.36
C VAL A 56 -3.16 2.09 12.39
N GLN A 57 -4.32 2.59 11.97
CA GLN A 57 -5.45 2.84 12.86
C GLN A 57 -5.98 1.54 13.49
N ASP A 58 -6.10 0.47 12.71
CA ASP A 58 -6.49 -0.85 13.22
C ASP A 58 -5.49 -1.35 14.27
N ILE A 59 -4.18 -1.32 13.97
CA ILE A 59 -3.13 -1.70 14.93
C ILE A 59 -3.24 -0.88 16.22
N ARG A 60 -3.43 0.44 16.11
CA ARG A 60 -3.63 1.33 17.27
C ARG A 60 -4.91 1.01 18.04
N GLY A 61 -5.99 0.67 17.35
CA GLY A 61 -7.26 0.27 17.95
C GLY A 61 -7.16 -1.05 18.72
N HIS A 62 -6.48 -2.04 18.14
CA HIS A 62 -6.18 -3.32 18.79
C HIS A 62 -5.28 -3.17 20.02
N LEU A 63 -4.28 -2.27 19.97
CA LEU A 63 -3.45 -1.94 21.13
C LEU A 63 -4.26 -1.25 22.25
N LYS A 64 -5.27 -0.44 21.90
CA LYS A 64 -6.13 0.24 22.87
C LYS A 64 -7.17 -0.69 23.51
N GLY A 65 -7.54 -1.79 22.85
CA GLY A 65 -8.44 -2.83 23.36
C GLY A 65 -7.77 -3.87 24.28
N SER A 66 -6.44 -3.99 24.28
CA SER A 66 -5.70 -4.98 25.10
C SER A 66 -5.39 -4.50 26.53
N SER A 67 -6.12 -3.51 27.05
CA SER A 67 -5.90 -2.94 28.39
C SER A 67 -6.88 -3.44 29.47
N GLY A 68 -7.59 -4.55 29.26
CA GLY A 68 -8.59 -4.99 30.24
C GLY A 68 -8.95 -6.46 30.21
N LYS A 69 -8.06 -7.31 30.71
CA LYS A 69 -8.38 -8.43 31.63
C LYS A 69 -7.11 -9.16 32.03
N TRP A 70 -6.62 -8.88 33.24
CA TRP A 70 -5.93 -9.86 34.08
C TRP A 70 -6.96 -10.52 34.98
#